data_AF-A0A7C4MC52-F1
#
_entry.id   AF-A0A7C4MC52-F1
#
_cell.length_a   1.000
_cell.length_b   1.000
_cell.length_c   1.000
_cell.angle_alpha   90.00
_cell.angle_beta   90.00
_cell.angle_gamma   90.00
#
_symmetry.space_group_name_H-M   'P 1'
#
loop_
_entity.id
_entity.type
_entity.pdbx_description
1 polymer ?
#
loop_
_entity_poly.entity_id
_entity_poly.type
_entity_poly.pdbx_seq_one_letter_code
_entity_poly.pdbx_strand_id
1 'polypeptide(L)'
;MKIFGSGGPFQIDGLGGACTHTSKTMIVWKSDRPNVDIEYTFGQVGIEKRFIDWTGNCSNLTAAVAPFAIDQKIVEAKEPYTLVKMYNTNTNKRIDAMVPVEGECTKYEGDYWIDGVPNPSARIDLKWYSPGGSLTGKTLPTGNPKDKINTGMEVVS
;
A
#
# COMPACT_ATOMS: atom_id res chain seq x y z
N MET A 1 14.96 8.81 -4.46
CA MET A 1 14.79 10.20 -4.98
C MET A 1 15.01 10.30 -6.48
N LYS A 2 16.21 10.00 -7.01
CA LYS A 2 16.50 10.05 -8.46
C LYS A 2 15.53 9.22 -9.32
N ILE A 3 15.22 7.99 -8.87
CA ILE A 3 14.25 7.09 -9.54
C ILE A 3 12.92 7.80 -9.88
N PHE A 4 12.46 8.71 -9.01
CA PHE A 4 11.19 9.40 -9.15
C PHE A 4 11.32 10.82 -9.73
N GLY A 5 12.52 11.31 -10.07
CA GLY A 5 12.69 12.70 -10.54
C GLY A 5 12.29 13.75 -9.49
N SER A 6 12.25 13.39 -8.21
CA SER A 6 11.77 14.25 -7.13
C SER A 6 12.68 15.47 -6.90
N GLY A 7 12.07 16.60 -6.58
CA GLY A 7 12.73 17.92 -6.47
C GLY A 7 12.34 18.90 -7.58
N GLY A 8 11.50 18.49 -8.52
CA GLY A 8 10.92 19.34 -9.56
C GLY A 8 9.43 19.06 -9.71
N PRO A 9 8.62 20.07 -10.09
CA PRO A 9 7.16 19.96 -10.11
C PRO A 9 6.65 18.89 -11.08
N PHE A 10 7.41 18.60 -12.13
CA PHE A 10 6.99 17.68 -13.19
C PHE A 10 7.65 16.30 -13.13
N GLN A 11 8.60 16.08 -12.22
CA GLN A 11 9.34 14.81 -12.09
C GLN A 11 9.95 14.28 -13.43
N ILE A 12 10.26 15.18 -14.37
CA ILE A 12 10.60 14.86 -15.77
C ILE A 12 11.88 14.02 -15.95
N ASP A 13 12.76 14.04 -14.94
CA ASP A 13 14.01 13.28 -14.90
C ASP A 13 13.85 11.99 -14.04
N GLY A 14 12.69 11.34 -14.13
CA GLY A 14 12.41 10.08 -13.44
C GLY A 14 11.03 9.49 -13.75
N LEU A 15 10.65 8.46 -13.01
CA LEU A 15 9.42 7.68 -13.23
C LEU A 15 8.18 8.26 -12.52
N GLY A 16 8.34 9.32 -11.72
CA GLY A 16 7.23 9.91 -10.98
C GLY A 16 6.27 10.63 -11.93
N GLY A 17 4.97 10.45 -11.74
CA GLY A 17 3.96 11.02 -12.64
C GLY A 17 3.48 12.43 -12.26
N ALA A 18 4.29 13.22 -11.55
CA ALA A 18 3.97 14.59 -11.10
C ALA A 18 2.67 14.73 -10.27
N CYS A 19 2.18 13.62 -9.71
CA CYS A 19 0.99 13.58 -8.86
C CYS A 19 1.26 12.66 -7.66
N THR A 20 0.64 12.96 -6.52
CA THR A 20 0.89 12.20 -5.27
C THR A 20 0.50 10.73 -5.42
N HIS A 21 -0.47 10.44 -6.30
CA HIS A 21 -0.95 9.10 -6.59
C HIS A 21 0.04 8.26 -7.42
N THR A 22 0.89 8.92 -8.22
CA THR A 22 1.87 8.32 -9.14
C THR A 22 3.33 8.55 -8.71
N SER A 23 3.54 8.99 -7.47
CA SER A 23 4.85 9.21 -6.85
C SER A 23 4.94 8.48 -5.51
N LYS A 24 4.93 7.14 -5.58
CA LYS A 24 4.86 6.23 -4.43
C LYS A 24 5.81 5.05 -4.62
N THR A 25 6.37 4.54 -3.54
CA THR A 25 7.23 3.35 -3.58
C THR A 25 6.78 2.30 -2.58
N MET A 26 6.99 1.03 -2.93
CA MET A 26 6.85 -0.13 -2.05
C MET A 26 8.18 -0.89 -2.09
N ILE A 27 8.75 -1.16 -0.92
CA ILE A 27 9.93 -2.00 -0.75
C ILE A 27 9.42 -3.33 -0.21
N VAL A 28 9.71 -4.44 -0.89
CA VAL A 28 9.18 -5.77 -0.56
C VAL A 28 10.33 -6.77 -0.45
N TRP A 29 10.32 -7.61 0.58
CA TRP A 29 11.31 -8.66 0.77
C TRP A 29 10.71 -9.88 1.47
N LYS A 30 11.38 -11.03 1.38
CA LYS A 30 11.01 -12.25 2.09
C LYS A 30 11.12 -12.03 3.60
N SER A 31 10.12 -12.44 4.37
CA SER A 31 10.16 -12.27 5.82
C SER A 31 10.89 -13.43 6.51
N ASP A 32 11.62 -13.12 7.57
CA ASP A 32 12.16 -14.09 8.52
C ASP A 32 11.20 -14.36 9.70
N ARG A 33 10.05 -13.67 9.74
CA ARG A 33 9.08 -13.80 10.83
C ARG A 33 8.27 -15.08 10.69
N PRO A 34 7.95 -15.77 11.80
CA PRO A 34 7.05 -16.92 11.74
C PRO A 34 5.66 -16.49 11.24
N ASN A 35 5.09 -17.28 10.33
CA ASN A 35 3.76 -17.06 9.75
C ASN A 35 3.60 -15.77 8.94
N VAL A 36 4.68 -15.20 8.42
CA VAL A 36 4.67 -14.10 7.46
C VAL A 36 5.51 -14.54 6.26
N ASP A 37 4.96 -14.41 5.05
CA ASP A 37 5.65 -14.78 3.82
C ASP A 37 6.57 -13.64 3.36
N ILE A 38 6.06 -12.41 3.43
CA ILE A 38 6.79 -11.20 3.01
C ILE A 38 6.57 -10.02 3.96
N GLU A 39 7.57 -9.15 4.01
CA GLU A 39 7.49 -7.84 4.64
C GLU A 39 7.52 -6.75 3.58
N TYR A 40 6.83 -5.64 3.86
CA TYR A 40 6.85 -4.49 2.98
C TYR A 40 6.82 -3.15 3.70
N THR A 41 7.46 -2.16 3.09
CA THR A 41 7.50 -0.76 3.53
C THR A 41 6.99 0.15 2.42
N PHE A 42 5.97 0.94 2.72
CA PHE A 42 5.46 2.02 1.88
C PHE A 42 6.27 3.30 2.08
N GLY A 43 6.54 4.03 0.99
CA GLY A 43 7.06 5.39 1.04
C GLY A 43 6.29 6.32 0.10
N GLN A 44 5.78 7.43 0.65
CA GLN A 44 5.25 8.53 -0.17
C GLN A 44 6.40 9.43 -0.61
N VAL A 45 6.69 9.46 -1.91
CA VAL A 45 7.80 10.26 -2.44
C VAL A 45 7.28 11.67 -2.73
N GLY A 46 7.93 12.68 -2.13
CA GLY A 46 7.61 14.09 -2.38
C GLY A 46 7.84 14.48 -3.84
N ILE A 47 6.97 15.33 -4.40
CA ILE A 47 7.07 15.78 -5.80
C ILE A 47 8.11 16.91 -5.90
N GLU A 48 7.78 18.09 -5.39
CA GLU A 48 8.67 19.27 -5.42
C GLU A 48 9.74 19.25 -4.33
N LYS A 49 9.42 18.67 -3.17
CA LYS A 49 10.36 18.56 -2.06
C LYS A 49 11.01 17.19 -2.06
N ARG A 50 12.33 17.17 -1.88
CA ARG A 50 13.12 15.94 -1.82
C ARG A 50 13.01 15.26 -0.46
N PHE A 51 11.91 14.55 -0.23
CA PHE A 51 11.75 13.67 0.92
C PHE A 51 10.96 12.41 0.57
N ILE A 52 11.01 11.42 1.47
CA ILE A 52 10.09 10.28 1.46
C ILE A 52 9.44 10.22 2.84
N ASP A 53 8.11 10.19 2.88
CA ASP A 53 7.36 9.97 4.11
C ASP A 53 7.08 8.47 4.28
N TRP A 54 7.56 7.93 5.40
CA TRP A 54 7.51 6.52 5.77
C TRP A 54 6.49 6.23 6.88
N THR A 55 5.69 7.23 7.30
CA THR A 55 4.82 7.10 8.48
C THR A 55 3.52 6.35 8.20
N GLY A 56 3.08 6.32 6.93
CA GLY A 56 1.78 5.77 6.55
C GLY A 56 1.81 4.39 5.91
N ASN A 57 0.62 3.91 5.56
CA ASN A 57 0.43 2.86 4.56
C ASN A 57 -0.40 3.43 3.39
N CYS A 58 -0.22 2.88 2.20
CA CYS A 58 -1.11 3.12 1.07
C CYS A 58 -1.93 1.86 0.79
N SER A 59 -3.23 1.91 1.08
CA SER A 59 -4.13 0.78 0.89
C SER A 59 -4.21 0.33 -0.57
N ASN A 60 -4.17 1.27 -1.53
CA ASN A 60 -4.21 0.95 -2.96
C ASN A 60 -2.98 0.15 -3.40
N LEU A 61 -1.77 0.63 -3.06
CA LEU A 61 -0.54 -0.08 -3.43
C LEU A 61 -0.34 -1.38 -2.66
N THR A 62 -0.98 -1.55 -1.49
CA THR A 62 -0.95 -2.83 -0.75
C THR A 62 -1.48 -3.98 -1.62
N ALA A 63 -2.44 -3.72 -2.52
CA ALA A 63 -2.98 -4.74 -3.42
C ALA A 63 -1.93 -5.27 -4.43
N ALA A 64 -0.90 -4.49 -4.75
CA ALA A 64 0.15 -4.88 -5.70
C ALA A 64 1.32 -5.64 -5.04
N VAL A 65 1.41 -5.67 -3.71
CA VAL A 65 2.55 -6.24 -2.99
C VAL A 65 2.63 -7.76 -3.15
N ALA A 66 1.49 -8.46 -3.00
CA ALA A 66 1.45 -9.91 -3.15
C ALA A 66 1.67 -10.38 -4.62
N PRO A 67 1.01 -9.78 -5.64
CA PRO A 67 1.34 -10.03 -7.04
C PRO A 67 2.82 -9.86 -7.37
N PHE A 68 3.42 -8.75 -6.92
CA PHE A 68 4.85 -8.51 -7.11
C PHE A 68 5.71 -9.63 -6.51
N ALA A 69 5.40 -10.06 -5.28
CA ALA A 69 6.17 -11.11 -4.62
C ALA A 69 6.05 -12.49 -5.31
N ILE A 70 4.88 -12.80 -5.88
CA ILE A 70 4.66 -14.01 -6.67
C ILE A 70 5.45 -13.93 -7.98
N ASP A 71 5.30 -12.83 -8.72
CA ASP A 71 5.95 -12.65 -10.03
C ASP A 71 7.48 -12.60 -9.93
N GLN A 72 8.01 -12.05 -8.82
CA GLN A 72 9.44 -12.07 -8.50
C GLN A 72 9.92 -13.38 -7.86
N LYS A 73 9.06 -14.40 -7.74
CA LYS A 73 9.37 -15.72 -7.15
C LYS A 73 9.87 -15.65 -5.71
N ILE A 74 9.52 -14.58 -4.98
CA ILE A 74 9.74 -14.47 -3.53
C ILE A 74 8.78 -15.41 -2.80
N VAL A 75 7.57 -15.53 -3.33
CA VAL A 75 6.52 -16.46 -2.89
C VAL A 75 6.18 -17.42 -4.03
N GLU A 76 6.10 -18.71 -3.72
CA GLU A 76 5.71 -19.74 -4.68
C GLU A 76 4.21 -19.66 -4.99
N ALA A 77 3.86 -19.65 -6.28
CA ALA A 77 2.48 -19.63 -6.73
C ALA A 77 1.79 -20.98 -6.44
N LYS A 78 0.55 -20.93 -5.97
CA LYS A 78 -0.33 -22.07 -5.75
C LYS A 78 -1.65 -21.85 -6.46
N GLU A 79 -1.91 -22.66 -7.48
CA GLU A 79 -3.17 -22.56 -8.22
C GLU A 79 -4.38 -23.05 -7.41
N PRO A 80 -5.58 -22.49 -7.66
CA PRO A 80 -5.86 -21.34 -8.53
C PRO A 80 -5.69 -19.99 -7.81
N TYR A 81 -5.46 -20.01 -6.50
CA TYR A 81 -5.24 -18.81 -5.68
C TYR A 81 -4.10 -19.01 -4.69
N THR A 82 -3.21 -18.03 -4.65
CA THR A 82 -2.10 -17.98 -3.69
C THR A 82 -2.48 -17.05 -2.54
N LEU A 83 -2.51 -17.60 -1.33
CA LEU A 83 -2.56 -16.80 -0.11
C LEU A 83 -1.16 -16.30 0.23
N VAL A 84 -1.00 -14.98 0.34
CA VAL A 84 0.24 -14.33 0.75
C VAL A 84 0.01 -13.58 2.06
N LYS A 85 0.72 -13.98 3.12
CA LYS A 85 0.70 -13.33 4.44
C LYS A 85 1.75 -12.24 4.46
N MET A 86 1.31 -10.98 4.52
CA MET A 86 2.18 -9.83 4.43
C MET A 86 2.25 -9.08 5.75
N TYR A 87 3.41 -8.49 6.04
CA TYR A 87 3.59 -7.63 7.19
C TYR A 87 4.04 -6.23 6.76
N ASN A 88 3.23 -5.23 7.09
CA ASN A 88 3.54 -3.83 6.83
C ASN A 88 4.40 -3.27 7.97
N THR A 89 5.62 -2.86 7.66
CA THR A 89 6.58 -2.34 8.64
C THR A 89 6.30 -0.89 9.07
N ASN A 90 5.59 -0.09 8.26
CA ASN A 90 5.20 1.28 8.64
C ASN A 90 4.22 1.27 9.80
N THR A 91 3.29 0.31 9.79
CA THR A 91 2.13 0.26 10.69
C THR A 91 2.19 -0.90 11.69
N ASN A 92 3.17 -1.78 11.55
CA ASN A 92 3.31 -3.02 12.32
C ASN A 92 2.06 -3.91 12.26
N LYS A 93 1.39 -3.94 11.09
CA LYS A 93 0.15 -4.69 10.88
C LYS A 93 0.34 -5.82 9.88
N ARG A 94 -0.42 -6.90 10.10
CA ARG A 94 -0.52 -8.01 9.16
C ARG A 94 -1.69 -7.77 8.19
N ILE A 95 -1.42 -7.99 6.92
CA ILE A 95 -2.40 -7.99 5.84
C ILE A 95 -2.19 -9.28 5.05
N ASP A 96 -3.24 -10.05 4.85
CA ASP A 96 -3.19 -11.22 3.97
C ASP A 96 -3.83 -10.86 2.63
N ALA A 97 -3.26 -11.33 1.53
CA ALA A 97 -3.79 -11.16 0.19
C ALA A 97 -4.11 -12.53 -0.43
N MET A 98 -5.28 -12.68 -1.02
CA MET A 98 -5.62 -13.81 -1.88
C MET A 98 -5.46 -13.36 -3.33
N VAL A 99 -4.51 -13.95 -4.04
CA VAL A 99 -4.13 -13.55 -5.41
C VAL A 99 -4.48 -14.67 -6.38
N PRO A 100 -5.27 -14.41 -7.44
CA PRO A 100 -5.49 -15.37 -8.51
C PRO A 100 -4.19 -15.60 -9.28
N VAL A 101 -3.87 -16.87 -9.56
CA VAL A 101 -2.65 -17.26 -10.26
C VAL A 101 -2.96 -18.26 -11.37
N GLU A 102 -2.16 -18.24 -12.42
CA GLU A 102 -2.22 -19.17 -13.55
C GLU A 102 -0.78 -19.50 -13.96
N GLY A 103 -0.45 -20.79 -13.97
CA GLY A 103 0.92 -21.28 -13.97
C GLY A 103 1.67 -20.80 -12.73
N GLU A 104 2.87 -20.28 -12.95
CA GLU A 104 3.73 -19.78 -11.89
C GLU A 104 3.64 -18.25 -11.69
N CYS A 105 2.62 -17.60 -12.24
CA CYS A 105 2.51 -16.14 -12.31
C CYS A 105 1.14 -15.65 -11.82
N THR A 106 1.07 -14.37 -11.44
CA THR A 106 -0.19 -13.70 -11.13
C THR A 106 -1.07 -13.63 -12.37
N LYS A 107 -2.36 -13.97 -12.21
CA LYS A 107 -3.37 -13.73 -13.24
C LYS A 107 -3.96 -12.34 -13.04
N TYR A 108 -3.64 -11.41 -13.94
CA TYR A 108 -4.13 -10.02 -13.90
C TYR A 108 -5.45 -9.81 -14.63
N GLU A 109 -5.76 -10.64 -15.63
CA GLU A 109 -6.99 -10.53 -16.41
C GLU A 109 -8.20 -11.06 -15.64
N GLY A 110 -9.30 -10.33 -15.69
CA GLY A 110 -10.55 -10.66 -15.01
C GLY A 110 -11.66 -9.66 -15.34
N ASP A 111 -12.81 -9.82 -14.68
CA ASP A 111 -14.03 -9.06 -14.92
C ASP A 111 -14.44 -8.17 -13.73
N TYR A 112 -13.56 -8.02 -12.73
CA TYR A 112 -13.83 -7.22 -11.54
C TYR A 112 -13.51 -5.74 -11.76
N TRP A 113 -14.43 -4.87 -11.35
CA TRP A 113 -14.35 -3.43 -11.51
C TRP A 113 -14.12 -2.74 -10.17
N ILE A 114 -13.32 -1.66 -10.20
CA ILE A 114 -13.18 -0.73 -9.07
C ILE A 114 -13.36 0.70 -9.58
N ASP A 115 -14.06 1.52 -8.81
CA ASP A 115 -14.31 2.92 -9.19
C ASP A 115 -12.98 3.69 -9.35
N GLY A 116 -12.88 4.47 -10.43
CA GLY A 116 -11.70 5.24 -10.77
C GLY A 116 -10.66 4.51 -11.64
N VAL A 117 -10.85 3.23 -11.95
CA VAL A 117 -10.02 2.49 -12.92
C VAL A 117 -10.84 2.15 -14.17
N PRO A 118 -10.41 2.54 -15.39
CA PRO A 118 -11.24 2.43 -16.61
C PRO A 118 -11.52 1.01 -17.13
N ASN A 119 -10.73 0.01 -16.74
CA ASN A 119 -10.81 -1.35 -17.26
C ASN A 119 -10.93 -2.36 -16.10
N PRO A 120 -11.60 -3.50 -16.31
CA PRO A 120 -11.68 -4.54 -15.30
C PRO A 120 -10.35 -5.30 -15.19
N SER A 121 -10.18 -6.02 -14.09
CA SER A 121 -9.02 -6.88 -13.86
C SER A 121 -9.40 -8.02 -12.90
N ALA A 122 -8.45 -8.91 -12.61
CA ALA A 122 -8.65 -9.95 -11.62
C ALA A 122 -8.82 -9.37 -10.21
N ARG A 123 -9.72 -9.95 -9.44
CA ARG A 123 -10.00 -9.52 -8.07
C ARG A 123 -8.90 -10.01 -7.12
N ILE A 124 -8.35 -9.11 -6.31
CA ILE A 124 -7.44 -9.42 -5.21
C ILE A 124 -8.14 -9.08 -3.90
N ASP A 125 -8.33 -10.08 -3.03
CA ASP A 125 -8.95 -9.88 -1.72
C ASP A 125 -7.88 -9.58 -0.67
N LEU A 126 -7.99 -8.43 0.00
CA LEU A 126 -7.13 -8.04 1.11
C LEU A 126 -7.85 -8.19 2.45
N LYS A 127 -7.25 -8.95 3.36
CA LYS A 127 -7.73 -9.15 4.73
C LYS A 127 -6.81 -8.44 5.73
N TRP A 128 -7.36 -7.44 6.42
CA TRP A 128 -6.65 -6.62 7.37
C TRP A 128 -6.81 -7.15 8.79
N TYR A 129 -5.70 -7.46 9.46
CA TYR A 129 -5.71 -7.93 10.85
C TYR A 129 -5.41 -6.78 11.82
N SER A 130 -6.32 -6.57 12.77
CA SER A 130 -6.20 -5.53 13.81
C SER A 130 -5.81 -4.14 13.27
N PRO A 131 -6.55 -3.57 12.29
CA PRO A 131 -6.14 -2.35 11.58
C PRO A 131 -6.14 -1.08 12.45
N GLY A 132 -6.81 -1.10 13.59
CA GLY A 132 -6.89 0.04 14.50
C GLY A 132 -5.55 0.38 15.17
N GLY A 133 -5.35 1.68 15.44
CA GLY A 133 -4.25 2.17 16.28
C GLY A 133 -2.85 1.99 15.69
N SER A 134 -2.71 1.90 14.38
CA SER A 134 -1.39 1.71 13.72
C SER A 134 -0.35 2.77 14.08
N LEU A 135 -0.77 4.01 14.29
CA LEU A 135 0.12 5.11 14.66
C LEU A 135 0.05 5.47 16.15
N THR A 136 -1.13 5.34 16.74
CA THR A 136 -1.44 5.88 18.07
C THR A 136 -1.54 4.80 19.16
N GLY A 137 -1.42 3.52 18.78
CA GLY A 137 -1.63 2.37 19.67
C GLY A 137 -3.09 2.13 20.07
N LYS A 138 -4.01 3.03 19.74
CA LYS A 138 -5.44 2.94 20.09
C LYS A 138 -6.33 3.28 18.91
N THR A 139 -7.40 2.51 18.72
CA THR A 139 -8.43 2.80 17.71
C THR A 139 -9.05 4.18 17.90
N LEU A 140 -9.28 4.58 19.15
CA LEU A 140 -9.68 5.93 19.54
C LEU A 140 -8.51 6.56 20.33
N PRO A 141 -7.64 7.37 19.70
CA PRO A 141 -6.47 7.94 20.37
C PRO A 141 -6.82 8.78 21.61
N THR A 142 -7.94 9.51 21.54
CA THR A 142 -8.48 10.33 22.63
C THR A 142 -9.34 9.53 23.62
N GLY A 143 -9.73 8.30 23.25
CA GLY A 143 -10.68 7.49 24.00
C GLY A 143 -12.15 7.83 23.72
N ASN A 144 -12.44 8.93 23.03
CA ASN A 144 -13.81 9.38 22.77
C ASN A 144 -14.24 9.01 21.34
N PRO A 145 -15.51 8.60 21.11
CA PRO A 145 -16.05 8.44 19.76
C PRO A 145 -16.29 9.79 19.06
N LYS A 146 -16.30 10.90 19.81
CA LYS A 146 -16.48 12.26 19.32
C LYS A 146 -15.73 13.23 20.22
N ASP A 147 -14.94 14.11 19.63
CA ASP A 147 -14.24 15.19 20.31
C ASP A 147 -14.69 16.55 19.76
N LYS A 148 -14.57 17.61 20.56
CA LYS A 148 -14.72 18.99 20.10
C LYS A 148 -13.33 19.59 19.89
N ILE A 149 -13.01 19.95 18.65
CA ILE A 149 -11.74 20.59 18.30
C ILE A 149 -11.98 22.10 18.19
N ASN A 150 -11.15 22.90 18.86
CA ASN A 150 -11.13 24.34 18.66
C ASN A 150 -10.10 24.67 17.56
N THR A 151 -10.57 25.25 16.45
CA THR A 151 -9.72 25.62 15.31
C THR A 151 -9.16 27.03 15.43
N GLY A 152 -9.63 27.82 16.39
CA GLY A 152 -9.28 29.25 16.52
C GLY A 152 -9.78 30.12 15.36
N MET A 153 -10.66 29.60 14.50
CA MET A 153 -11.25 30.33 13.37
C MET A 153 -12.64 30.86 13.74
N GLU A 154 -12.90 32.14 13.47
CA GLU A 154 -14.28 32.64 13.42
C GLU A 154 -14.97 32.10 12.16
N VAL A 155 -16.18 31.56 12.33
CA VAL A 155 -17.03 31.18 11.21
C VAL A 155 -17.60 32.48 10.64
N VAL A 156 -17.04 32.94 9.53
CA VAL A 156 -17.61 34.07 8.78
C VAL A 156 -18.77 33.50 7.95
N SER A 157 -20.00 33.79 8.37
CA SER A 157 -21.24 33.47 7.66
C SER A 157 -21.60 34.53 6.64
#